data_AF-A0A969F5T8-F1
#
_entry.id   AF-A0A969F5T8-F1
#
_cell.length_a   1.000
_cell.length_b   1.000
_cell.length_c   1.000
_cell.angle_alpha   90.00
_cell.angle_beta   90.00
_cell.angle_gamma   90.00
#
_symmetry.space_group_name_H-M   'P 1'
#
loop_
_entity.id
_entity.type
_entity.pdbx_description
1 polymer ?
#
loop_
_entity_poly.entity_id
_entity_poly.type
_entity_poly.pdbx_seq_one_letter_code
_entity_poly.pdbx_strand_id
1 'polypeptide(L)'
;ALDHDLFTVQYTAGILWLLLNPEELEQINELNIQLQGGLDSVWEWLVLALAAGISEEILFRGALQPVLGKWVTAVLFALVHVQYGLFTPATLALLIIGLALGHLRQRHNTTLVIFVHVGYDFLLGMISLLVASAT
;
A
#
# COMPACT_ATOMS: atom_id res chain seq x y z
N ALA A 1 6.94 -21.37 -7.88
CA ALA A 1 5.59 -21.96 -8.01
C ALA A 1 4.64 -21.57 -6.87
N LEU A 2 4.90 -20.48 -6.14
CA LEU A 2 4.06 -19.96 -5.04
C LEU A 2 3.72 -18.47 -5.25
N ASP A 3 4.04 -17.92 -6.42
CA ASP A 3 4.04 -16.48 -6.66
C ASP A 3 2.65 -15.96 -7.09
N HIS A 4 1.85 -16.81 -7.75
CA HIS A 4 0.44 -16.50 -8.04
C HIS A 4 -0.39 -16.34 -6.77
N ASP A 5 -0.13 -17.13 -5.73
CA ASP A 5 -0.90 -17.09 -4.49
C ASP A 5 -0.68 -15.78 -3.74
N LEU A 6 0.54 -15.22 -3.74
CA LEU A 6 0.82 -13.99 -3.02
C LEU A 6 0.23 -12.76 -3.71
N PHE A 7 0.31 -12.70 -5.05
CA PHE A 7 -0.41 -11.69 -5.83
C PHE A 7 -1.91 -11.80 -5.60
N THR A 8 -2.47 -13.01 -5.66
CA THR A 8 -3.90 -13.22 -5.42
C THR A 8 -4.27 -12.78 -4.01
N VAL A 9 -3.48 -13.12 -2.99
CA VAL A 9 -3.71 -12.72 -1.59
C VAL A 9 -3.67 -11.19 -1.43
N GLN A 10 -2.77 -10.49 -2.10
CA GLN A 10 -2.66 -9.04 -1.96
C GLN A 10 -3.84 -8.30 -2.60
N TYR A 11 -4.27 -8.71 -3.79
CA TYR A 11 -5.45 -8.16 -4.46
C TYR A 11 -6.74 -8.56 -3.75
N THR A 12 -6.87 -9.81 -3.32
CA THR A 12 -8.05 -10.28 -2.58
C THR A 12 -8.13 -9.68 -1.19
N ALA A 13 -7.02 -9.48 -0.49
CA ALA A 13 -7.02 -8.79 0.80
C ALA A 13 -7.40 -7.31 0.63
N GLY A 14 -6.89 -6.63 -0.40
CA GLY A 14 -7.27 -5.24 -0.71
C GLY A 14 -8.76 -5.12 -1.05
N ILE A 15 -9.29 -6.00 -1.89
CA ILE A 15 -10.71 -6.03 -2.25
C ILE A 15 -11.56 -6.42 -1.03
N LEU A 16 -11.16 -7.44 -0.27
CA LEU A 16 -11.87 -7.89 0.93
C LEU A 16 -11.89 -6.80 2.01
N TRP A 17 -10.80 -6.05 2.15
CA TRP A 17 -10.74 -4.90 3.05
C TRP A 17 -11.77 -3.82 2.67
N LEU A 18 -11.83 -3.48 1.39
CA LEU A 18 -12.82 -2.56 0.82
C LEU A 18 -14.27 -3.03 1.06
N LEU A 19 -14.52 -4.33 0.97
CA LEU A 19 -15.86 -4.90 1.16
C LEU A 19 -16.26 -4.99 2.64
N LEU A 20 -15.32 -5.14 3.56
CA LEU A 20 -15.59 -5.32 4.99
C LEU A 20 -15.66 -4.01 5.77
N ASN A 21 -15.09 -2.91 5.27
CA ASN A 21 -15.02 -1.63 5.98
C ASN A 21 -15.55 -0.44 5.14
N PRO A 22 -16.85 -0.40 4.81
CA PRO A 22 -17.42 0.68 4.02
C PRO A 22 -17.41 2.06 4.71
N GLU A 23 -17.48 2.12 6.04
CA GLU A 23 -17.33 3.40 6.80
C GLU A 23 -15.90 3.94 6.78
N GLU A 24 -14.90 3.06 6.66
CA GLU A 24 -13.50 3.44 6.52
C GLU A 24 -13.24 4.06 5.14
N LEU A 25 -14.06 3.75 4.12
CA LEU A 25 -14.03 4.44 2.83
C LEU A 25 -14.41 5.90 2.95
N GLU A 26 -15.41 6.25 3.78
CA GLU A 26 -15.80 7.66 3.99
C GLU A 26 -14.70 8.42 4.73
N GLN A 27 -14.09 7.82 5.76
CA GLN A 27 -12.96 8.44 6.46
C GLN A 27 -11.71 8.55 5.58
N ILE A 28 -11.41 7.55 4.75
CA ILE A 28 -10.35 7.60 3.74
C ILE A 28 -10.68 8.66 2.67
N ASN A 29 -11.94 8.81 2.27
CA ASN A 29 -12.34 9.86 1.31
C ASN A 29 -12.20 11.25 1.92
N GLU A 30 -12.65 11.47 3.17
CA GLU A 30 -12.52 12.76 3.84
C GLU A 30 -11.05 13.12 4.11
N LEU A 31 -10.24 12.15 4.54
CA LEU A 31 -8.79 12.33 4.70
C LEU A 31 -8.06 12.47 3.37
N ASN A 32 -8.45 11.76 2.31
CA ASN A 32 -7.89 11.95 0.96
C ASN A 32 -8.29 13.32 0.41
N ILE A 33 -9.53 13.76 0.56
CA ILE A 33 -9.97 15.10 0.14
C ILE A 33 -9.18 16.18 0.90
N GLN A 34 -8.87 15.97 2.19
CA GLN A 34 -8.09 16.92 2.99
C GLN A 34 -6.56 16.84 2.77
N LEU A 35 -5.99 15.66 2.51
CA LEU A 35 -4.53 15.45 2.37
C LEU A 35 -4.05 15.42 0.92
N GLN A 36 -4.86 14.91 -0.01
CA GLN A 36 -4.56 14.83 -1.43
C GLN A 36 -5.05 16.05 -2.20
N GLY A 37 -5.98 16.84 -1.64
CA GLY A 37 -6.28 18.20 -2.10
C GLY A 37 -6.50 18.35 -3.62
N GLY A 38 -7.18 17.39 -4.26
CA GLY A 38 -7.53 17.48 -5.69
C GLY A 38 -6.66 16.68 -6.66
N LEU A 39 -6.27 15.43 -6.31
CA LEU A 39 -5.77 14.49 -7.31
C LEU A 39 -6.93 13.96 -8.16
N ASP A 40 -7.27 14.72 -9.20
CA ASP A 40 -8.46 14.49 -10.04
C ASP A 40 -8.11 13.81 -11.37
N SER A 41 -6.82 13.53 -11.61
CA SER A 41 -6.34 12.97 -12.86
C SER A 41 -5.58 11.66 -12.69
N VAL A 42 -5.67 10.81 -13.71
CA VAL A 42 -4.91 9.55 -13.78
C VAL A 42 -3.41 9.78 -13.64
N TRP A 43 -2.90 10.90 -14.18
CA TRP A 43 -1.48 11.22 -14.17
C TRP A 43 -0.95 11.53 -12.77
N GLU A 44 -1.71 12.28 -11.98
CA GLU A 44 -1.35 12.62 -10.60
C GLU A 44 -1.23 11.37 -9.73
N TRP A 45 -2.20 10.45 -9.83
CA TRP A 45 -2.15 9.16 -9.13
C TRP A 45 -0.98 8.28 -9.59
N LEU A 46 -0.64 8.30 -10.88
CA LEU A 46 0.52 7.56 -11.38
C LEU A 46 1.82 8.10 -10.79
N VAL A 47 1.99 9.42 -10.76
CA VAL A 47 3.18 10.06 -10.17
C VAL A 47 3.27 9.78 -8.68
N LEU A 48 2.15 9.85 -7.94
CA LEU A 48 2.11 9.55 -6.52
C LEU A 48 2.50 8.09 -6.24
N ALA A 49 1.89 7.14 -6.96
CA ALA A 49 2.18 5.72 -6.82
C ALA A 49 3.65 5.40 -7.13
N LEU A 50 4.21 5.99 -8.19
CA LEU A 50 5.63 5.85 -8.53
C LEU A 50 6.54 6.43 -7.44
N ALA A 51 6.23 7.63 -6.95
CA ALA A 51 7.03 8.28 -5.93
C ALA A 51 7.04 7.47 -4.62
N ALA A 52 5.86 7.06 -4.14
CA ALA A 52 5.70 6.23 -2.94
C ALA A 52 6.38 4.87 -3.13
N GLY A 53 5.95 4.09 -4.13
CA GLY A 53 6.44 2.73 -4.34
C GLY A 53 7.95 2.64 -4.61
N ILE A 54 8.56 3.61 -5.30
CA ILE A 54 10.02 3.62 -5.50
C ILE A 54 10.74 3.98 -4.20
N SER A 55 10.37 5.10 -3.57
CA SER A 55 11.11 5.62 -2.42
C SER A 55 11.00 4.70 -1.20
N GLU A 56 9.80 4.20 -0.92
CA GLU A 56 9.54 3.32 0.21
C GLU A 56 10.23 1.97 0.05
N GLU A 57 10.17 1.34 -1.12
CA GLU A 57 10.80 0.04 -1.31
C GLU A 57 12.34 0.13 -1.32
N ILE A 58 12.92 1.23 -1.83
CA ILE A 58 14.36 1.47 -1.70
C ILE A 58 14.74 1.57 -0.23
N LEU A 59 13.99 2.34 0.57
CA LEU A 59 14.28 2.51 1.99
C LEU A 59 14.04 1.22 2.79
N PHE A 60 12.83 0.68 2.76
CA PHE A 60 12.45 -0.44 3.60
C PHE A 60 13.05 -1.75 3.10
N ARG A 61 12.93 -2.07 1.81
CA ARG A 61 13.34 -3.39 1.27
C ARG A 61 14.78 -3.37 0.78
N GLY A 62 15.26 -2.23 0.30
CA GLY A 62 16.64 -2.03 -0.13
C GLY A 62 17.61 -1.80 1.03
N ALA A 63 17.31 -0.86 1.94
CA ALA A 63 18.25 -0.45 2.99
C ALA A 63 17.99 -1.11 4.35
N LEU A 64 16.76 -1.07 4.86
CA LEU A 64 16.46 -1.50 6.23
C LEU A 64 16.36 -3.03 6.38
N GLN A 65 15.64 -3.70 5.47
CA GLN A 65 15.38 -5.13 5.58
C GLN A 65 16.63 -6.03 5.59
N PRO A 66 17.70 -5.75 4.82
CA PRO A 66 18.93 -6.54 4.89
C PRO A 66 19.65 -6.44 6.24
N VAL A 67 19.46 -5.34 6.98
CA VAL A 67 20.13 -5.07 8.26
C VAL A 67 19.27 -5.51 9.44
N LEU A 68 17.97 -5.17 9.42
CA LEU A 68 17.05 -5.36 10.54
C LEU A 68 16.18 -6.62 10.40
N GLY A 69 16.18 -7.25 9.24
CA GLY A 69 15.29 -8.36 8.91
C GLY A 69 13.86 -7.91 8.62
N LYS A 70 13.05 -8.83 8.07
CA LYS A 70 11.69 -8.51 7.59
C LYS A 70 10.71 -8.10 8.68
N TRP A 71 10.81 -8.69 9.88
CA TRP A 71 9.85 -8.46 10.96
C TRP A 71 9.94 -7.03 11.49
N VAL A 72 11.14 -6.60 11.87
CA VAL A 72 11.38 -5.23 12.36
C VAL A 72 11.06 -4.22 11.26
N THR A 73 11.48 -4.48 10.03
CA THR A 73 11.20 -3.58 8.89
C THR A 73 9.71 -3.43 8.63
N ALA A 74 8.92 -4.50 8.71
CA ALA A 74 7.48 -4.42 8.52
C ALA A 74 6.78 -3.64 9.64
N VAL A 75 7.26 -3.74 10.87
CA VAL A 75 6.76 -2.90 11.99
C VAL A 75 7.09 -1.44 11.74
N LEU A 76 8.33 -1.12 11.35
CA LEU A 76 8.71 0.26 11.01
C LEU A 76 7.88 0.82 9.85
N PHE A 77 7.63 0.00 8.83
CA PHE A 77 6.76 0.34 7.70
C PHE A 77 5.34 0.69 8.15
N ALA A 78 4.72 -0.15 9.00
CA ALA A 78 3.40 0.15 9.55
C ALA A 78 3.42 1.41 10.44
N LEU A 79 4.49 1.61 11.21
CA LEU A 79 4.61 2.75 12.13
C LEU A 79 4.81 4.09 11.43
N VAL A 80 5.40 4.16 10.24
CA VAL A 80 5.48 5.46 9.52
C VAL A 80 4.12 5.90 8.98
N HIS A 81 3.16 4.99 8.89
CA HIS A 81 1.79 5.25 8.46
C HIS A 81 0.87 5.66 9.63
N VAL A 82 1.39 6.46 10.58
CA VAL A 82 0.64 6.90 11.78
C VAL A 82 -0.64 7.67 11.47
N GLN A 83 -0.82 8.21 10.25
CA GLN A 83 -2.03 8.90 9.84
C GLN A 83 -3.30 8.03 9.93
N TYR A 84 -3.15 6.70 9.92
CA TYR A 84 -4.25 5.76 10.13
C TYR A 84 -4.48 5.41 11.61
N GLY A 85 -3.68 5.92 12.54
CA GLY A 85 -3.73 5.64 13.98
C GLY A 85 -3.03 4.32 14.37
N LEU A 86 -2.34 4.31 15.51
CA LEU A 86 -1.44 3.19 15.88
C LEU A 86 -2.15 1.86 16.18
N PHE A 87 -3.39 1.90 16.67
CA PHE A 87 -4.15 0.71 17.09
C PHE A 87 -5.43 0.54 16.29
N THR A 88 -5.37 0.84 14.99
CA THR A 88 -6.49 0.67 14.07
C THR A 88 -6.35 -0.60 13.24
N PRO A 89 -7.47 -1.16 12.76
CA PRO A 89 -7.46 -2.23 11.79
C PRO A 89 -6.58 -1.91 10.55
N ALA A 90 -6.60 -0.66 10.07
CA ALA A 90 -5.76 -0.21 8.96
C ALA A 90 -4.24 -0.39 9.22
N THR A 91 -3.75 -0.03 10.41
CA THR A 91 -2.34 -0.23 10.76
C THR A 91 -1.96 -1.70 10.84
N LEU A 92 -2.88 -2.57 11.28
CA LEU A 92 -2.67 -4.02 11.22
C LEU A 92 -2.60 -4.52 9.76
N ALA A 93 -3.46 -4.00 8.88
CA ALA A 93 -3.41 -4.33 7.46
C ALA A 93 -2.08 -3.91 6.83
N LEU A 94 -1.58 -2.72 7.15
CA LEU A 94 -0.27 -2.22 6.69
C LEU A 94 0.90 -3.05 7.22
N LEU A 95 0.82 -3.57 8.45
CA LEU A 95 1.81 -4.53 8.96
C LEU A 95 1.81 -5.82 8.15
N ILE A 96 0.63 -6.36 7.82
CA ILE A 96 0.50 -7.58 7.01
C ILE A 96 1.04 -7.36 5.59
N ILE A 97 0.69 -6.23 4.96
CA ILE A 97 1.24 -5.82 3.65
C ILE A 97 2.76 -5.68 3.75
N GLY A 98 3.26 -5.03 4.80
CA GLY A 98 4.67 -4.86 5.09
C GLY A 98 5.43 -6.19 5.10
N LEU A 99 4.87 -7.18 5.79
CA LEU A 99 5.39 -8.55 5.87
C LEU A 99 5.31 -9.29 4.54
N ALA A 100 4.22 -9.13 3.78
CA ALA A 100 4.04 -9.74 2.47
C ALA A 100 5.09 -9.24 1.45
N LEU A 101 5.25 -7.91 1.36
CA LEU A 101 6.26 -7.28 0.52
C LEU A 101 7.69 -7.64 0.97
N GLY A 102 7.93 -7.70 2.29
CA GLY A 102 9.21 -8.14 2.83
C GLY A 102 9.51 -9.60 2.49
N HIS A 103 8.52 -10.48 2.54
CA HIS A 103 8.67 -11.88 2.13
C HIS A 103 8.90 -12.01 0.62
N LEU A 104 8.20 -11.22 -0.19
CA LEU A 104 8.40 -11.14 -1.63
C LEU A 104 9.84 -10.69 -1.96
N ARG A 105 10.36 -9.70 -1.23
CA ARG A 105 11.75 -9.24 -1.34
C ARG A 105 12.77 -10.34 -1.05
N GLN A 106 12.50 -11.25 -0.11
CA GLN A 106 13.40 -12.36 0.21
C GLN A 106 13.49 -13.38 -0.92
N ARG A 107 12.42 -13.56 -1.69
CA ARG A 107 12.38 -14.52 -2.82
C ARG A 107 12.84 -13.93 -4.13
N HIS A 108 12.69 -12.63 -4.31
CA HIS A 108 12.98 -11.93 -5.56
C HIS A 108 13.94 -10.75 -5.32
N ASN A 109 13.67 -9.59 -5.93
CA ASN A 109 14.51 -8.39 -5.86
C ASN A 109 13.65 -7.16 -5.53
N THR A 110 14.30 -6.05 -5.14
CA THR A 110 13.60 -4.80 -4.78
C THR A 110 12.79 -4.23 -5.96
N THR A 111 13.28 -4.35 -7.19
CA THR A 111 12.60 -3.86 -8.39
C THR A 111 11.22 -4.48 -8.58
N LEU A 112 11.09 -5.80 -8.37
CA LEU A 112 9.81 -6.48 -8.44
C LEU A 112 8.85 -5.95 -7.38
N VAL A 113 9.33 -5.76 -6.14
CA VAL A 113 8.49 -5.25 -5.04
C VAL A 113 8.05 -3.81 -5.31
N ILE A 114 8.91 -2.97 -5.91
CA ILE A 114 8.53 -1.63 -6.41
C ILE A 114 7.34 -1.72 -7.35
N PHE A 115 7.41 -2.58 -8.38
CA PHE A 115 6.30 -2.70 -9.34
C PHE A 115 5.00 -3.18 -8.68
N VAL A 116 5.09 -4.09 -7.70
CA VAL A 116 3.92 -4.53 -6.93
C VAL A 116 3.33 -3.38 -6.13
N HIS A 117 4.17 -2.62 -5.43
CA HIS A 117 3.75 -1.50 -4.60
C HIS A 117 3.08 -0.41 -5.43
N VAL A 118 3.78 0.08 -6.45
CA VAL A 118 3.25 1.06 -7.42
C VAL A 118 1.94 0.57 -8.03
N GLY A 119 1.86 -0.72 -8.39
CA GLY A 119 0.69 -1.29 -9.04
C GLY A 119 -0.56 -1.26 -8.17
N TYR A 120 -0.46 -1.63 -6.89
CA TYR A 120 -1.64 -1.63 -6.01
C TYR A 120 -2.05 -0.20 -5.62
N ASP A 121 -1.09 0.69 -5.35
CA ASP A 121 -1.38 2.10 -5.04
C ASP A 121 -2.09 2.78 -6.21
N PHE A 122 -1.57 2.58 -7.42
CA PHE A 122 -2.15 3.16 -8.62
C PHE A 122 -3.56 2.62 -8.88
N LEU A 123 -3.77 1.30 -8.73
CA LEU A 123 -5.09 0.70 -8.92
C LEU A 123 -6.10 1.22 -7.88
N LEU A 124 -5.69 1.35 -6.62
CA LEU A 124 -6.54 1.93 -5.58
C LEU A 124 -6.90 3.38 -5.92
N GLY A 125 -5.94 4.16 -6.42
CA GLY A 125 -6.18 5.50 -6.94
C GLY A 125 -7.18 5.54 -8.10
N MET A 126 -7.09 4.62 -9.06
CA MET A 126 -8.05 4.54 -10.17
C MET A 126 -9.46 4.20 -9.69
N ILE A 127 -9.59 3.31 -8.71
CA ILE A 127 -10.88 2.99 -8.08
C ILE A 127 -11.44 4.23 -7.38
N SER A 128 -10.59 4.98 -6.66
CA SER A 128 -10.97 6.22 -6.00
C SER A 128 -11.48 7.27 -7.00
N LEU A 129 -10.76 7.49 -8.11
CA LEU A 129 -11.22 8.39 -9.19
C LEU A 129 -12.57 7.95 -9.79
N LEU A 130 -12.76 6.65 -10.03
CA LEU A 130 -13.99 6.13 -10.59
C LEU A 130 -15.18 6.34 -9.64
N VAL A 131 -14.99 6.09 -8.35
CA VAL A 131 -16.01 6.34 -7.32
C VAL A 131 -16.34 7.83 -7.24
N ALA A 132 -15.33 8.70 -7.21
CA ALA A 132 -15.52 10.16 -7.17
C ALA A 132 -16.25 10.70 -8.41
N SER A 133 -16.04 10.09 -9.59
CA SER A 133 -16.75 10.49 -10.83
C SER A 133 -18.22 10.03 -10.89
N ALA A 134 -18.62 9.09 -10.03
CA ALA A 134 -19.96 8.52 -9.99
C ALA A 134 -20.89 9.18 -8.95
N THR A 135 -20.34 10.06 -8.10
CA THR A 135 -21.05 10.86 -7.08
C THR A 135 -21.23 12.30 -7.53
#